data_AF-A0A832G9I5-F1
#
_entry.id   AF-A0A832G9I5-F1
#
_cell.length_a   1.000
_cell.length_b   1.000
_cell.length_c   1.000
_cell.angle_alpha   90.00
_cell.angle_beta   90.00
_cell.angle_gamma   90.00
#
_symmetry.space_group_name_H-M   'P 1'
#
loop_
_entity.id
_entity.type
_entity.pdbx_description
1 polymer ?
#
loop_
_entity_poly.entity_id
_entity_poly.type
_entity_poly.pdbx_seq_one_letter_code
_entity_poly.pdbx_strand_id
1 'polypeptide(L)'
;MKKIKIISDRIGTVEAELLEDKNPKTVAAIWEKLPFEARANRWGDEVYFTIPVEIGEENPQETVEVGDIGYWPPGRGFCIFFG
;
A
#
# COMPACT_ATOMS: atom_id res chain seq x y z
N MET A 1 -13.79 -8.69 2.77
CA MET A 1 -12.73 -8.14 1.92
C MET A 1 -12.71 -6.64 2.09
N LYS A 2 -11.71 -6.14 2.82
CA LYS A 2 -11.51 -4.70 3.01
C LYS A 2 -11.04 -4.05 1.71
N LYS A 3 -11.63 -2.89 1.38
CA LYS A 3 -11.23 -2.07 0.23
C LYS A 3 -10.91 -0.67 0.71
N ILE A 4 -9.89 -0.08 0.11
CA ILE A 4 -9.49 1.30 0.36
C ILE A 4 -9.59 2.11 -0.93
N LYS A 5 -9.73 3.43 -0.77
CA LYS A 5 -9.66 4.38 -1.88
C LYS A 5 -8.39 5.19 -1.75
N ILE A 6 -7.63 5.26 -2.84
CA ILE A 6 -6.45 6.10 -2.98
C ILE A 6 -6.88 7.25 -3.88
N ILE A 7 -6.87 8.46 -3.35
CA ILE A 7 -7.42 9.65 -4.00
C ILE A 7 -6.29 10.64 -4.24
N SER A 8 -6.18 11.15 -5.47
CA SER A 8 -5.26 12.21 -5.82
C SER A 8 -5.81 13.04 -6.99
N ASP A 9 -5.62 14.35 -6.94
CA ASP A 9 -6.06 15.27 -8.00
C ASP A 9 -5.44 14.94 -9.37
N ARG A 10 -4.27 14.28 -9.39
CA ARG A 10 -3.55 13.98 -10.65
C ARG A 10 -3.98 12.69 -11.32
N ILE A 11 -4.39 11.68 -10.54
CA ILE A 11 -4.71 10.34 -11.05
C ILE A 11 -6.18 9.94 -10.80
N GLY A 12 -6.94 10.76 -10.09
CA GLY A 12 -8.31 10.47 -9.72
C GLY A 12 -8.41 9.57 -8.49
N THR A 13 -9.45 8.72 -8.47
CA THR A 13 -9.69 7.74 -7.41
C THR A 13 -9.41 6.35 -7.92
N VAL A 14 -8.55 5.62 -7.21
CA VAL A 14 -8.25 4.22 -7.47
C VAL A 14 -8.73 3.41 -6.27
N GLU A 15 -9.34 2.26 -6.51
CA GLU A 15 -9.70 1.31 -5.46
C GLU A 15 -8.62 0.24 -5.35
N ALA A 16 -8.26 -0.13 -4.12
CA ALA A 16 -7.35 -1.23 -3.86
C ALA A 16 -7.96 -2.20 -2.84
N GLU A 17 -7.73 -3.49 -3.07
CA GLU A 17 -8.22 -4.57 -2.22
C GLU A 17 -7.13 -4.99 -1.24
N LEU A 18 -7.49 -5.09 0.03
CA LEU A 18 -6.57 -5.52 1.08
C LEU A 18 -6.75 -7.03 1.33
N LEU A 19 -5.67 -7.79 1.11
CA LEU A 19 -5.63 -9.24 1.22
C LEU A 19 -5.48 -9.69 2.69
N GLU A 20 -6.59 -9.68 3.43
CA GLU A 20 -6.68 -10.08 4.85
C GLU A 20 -6.28 -11.54 5.10
N ASP A 21 -6.49 -12.40 4.10
CA ASP A 21 -6.10 -13.80 4.09
C ASP A 21 -4.59 -13.99 3.92
N LYS A 22 -3.94 -13.10 3.18
CA LYS A 22 -2.48 -13.14 2.96
C LYS A 22 -1.71 -12.43 4.07
N ASN A 23 -2.15 -11.24 4.51
CA ASN A 23 -1.41 -10.38 5.44
C ASN A 23 -2.34 -9.73 6.50
N PRO A 24 -2.95 -10.51 7.40
CA PRO A 24 -3.97 -10.02 8.32
C PRO A 24 -3.48 -8.90 9.25
N LYS A 25 -2.24 -8.97 9.77
CA LYS A 25 -1.71 -7.97 10.71
C LYS A 25 -1.40 -6.65 10.00
N THR A 26 -0.80 -6.72 8.82
CA THR A 26 -0.48 -5.57 7.98
C THR A 26 -1.74 -4.86 7.54
N VAL A 27 -2.76 -5.61 7.11
CA VAL A 27 -4.07 -5.05 6.74
C VAL A 27 -4.74 -4.39 7.94
N ALA A 28 -4.73 -5.03 9.12
CA ALA A 28 -5.29 -4.43 10.33
C ALA A 28 -4.59 -3.10 10.69
N ALA A 29 -3.26 -3.09 10.67
CA ALA A 29 -2.47 -1.91 11.01
C ALA A 29 -2.72 -0.73 10.06
N ILE A 30 -2.82 -1.00 8.75
CA ILE A 30 -3.19 0.02 7.76
C ILE A 30 -4.61 0.51 8.02
N TRP A 31 -5.56 -0.42 8.22
CA TRP A 31 -6.98 -0.11 8.42
C TRP A 31 -7.23 0.80 9.62
N GLU A 32 -6.54 0.58 10.73
CA GLU A 32 -6.67 1.39 11.96
C GLU A 32 -6.14 2.82 11.81
N LYS A 33 -5.29 3.08 10.82
CA LYS A 33 -4.72 4.42 10.57
C LYS A 33 -5.51 5.24 9.56
N LEU A 34 -6.43 4.61 8.83
CA LEU A 34 -7.25 5.33 7.86
C LEU A 34 -8.27 6.25 8.56
N PRO A 35 -8.59 7.42 7.97
CA PRO A 35 -7.97 8.01 6.78
C PRO A 35 -6.67 8.77 7.12
N PHE A 36 -5.74 8.84 6.16
CA PHE A 36 -4.54 9.68 6.25
C PHE A 36 -4.15 10.24 4.87
N GLU A 37 -3.35 11.29 4.88
CA GLU A 37 -2.74 11.88 3.68
C GLU A 37 -1.24 11.58 3.63
N ALA A 38 -0.72 11.42 2.42
CA ALA A 38 0.70 11.18 2.19
C ALA A 38 1.15 11.78 0.86
N ARG A 39 2.44 12.10 0.77
CA ARG A 39 3.04 12.59 -0.48
C ARG A 39 3.50 11.41 -1.33
N ALA A 40 2.86 11.21 -2.47
CA ALA A 40 3.26 10.24 -3.48
C ALA A 40 4.60 10.63 -4.14
N ASN A 41 5.49 9.66 -4.24
CA ASN A 41 6.72 9.69 -5.04
C ASN A 41 6.62 8.61 -6.12
N ARG A 42 7.43 8.74 -7.16
CA ARG A 42 7.50 7.77 -8.26
C ARG A 42 8.94 7.33 -8.46
N TRP A 43 9.14 6.03 -8.66
CA TRP A 43 10.40 5.43 -9.05
C TRP A 43 10.15 4.44 -10.18
N GLY A 44 10.57 4.79 -11.40
CA GLY A 44 10.31 3.94 -12.57
C GLY A 44 8.81 3.72 -12.77
N ASP A 45 8.40 2.46 -12.69
CA ASP A 45 7.00 2.02 -12.82
C ASP A 45 6.34 1.64 -11.47
N GLU A 46 6.83 2.26 -10.40
CA GLU A 46 6.29 2.18 -9.04
C GLU A 46 5.91 3.56 -8.52
N VAL A 47 4.74 3.66 -7.86
CA VAL A 47 4.38 4.79 -7.01
C VAL A 47 4.47 4.34 -5.57
N TYR A 48 5.12 5.14 -4.73
CA TYR A 48 5.23 4.84 -3.30
C TYR A 48 5.07 6.09 -2.44
N PHE A 49 4.58 5.89 -1.22
CA PHE A 49 4.46 6.95 -0.22
C PHE A 49 4.57 6.39 1.19
N THR A 50 5.12 7.19 2.10
CA THR A 50 5.25 6.81 3.51
C THR A 50 3.90 6.94 4.21
N ILE A 51 3.51 5.91 4.96
CA ILE A 51 2.25 5.86 5.71
C ILE A 51 2.51 5.83 7.23
N PRO A 52 1.55 6.25 8.08
CA PRO A 52 1.72 6.28 9.55
C PRO A 52 1.54 4.88 10.19
N VAL A 53 2.06 3.84 9.53
CA VAL A 53 2.03 2.45 9.98
C VAL A 53 3.46 2.02 10.28
N GLU A 54 3.66 1.36 11.42
CA GLU A 54 4.94 0.78 11.81
C GLU A 54 4.71 -0.66 12.22
N ILE A 55 5.00 -1.57 11.31
CA ILE A 55 4.89 -3.02 11.48
C ILE A 55 6.02 -3.69 10.70
N GLY A 56 6.50 -4.82 11.20
CA GLY A 56 7.51 -5.63 10.51
C GLY A 56 6.95 -6.40 9.31
N GLU A 57 7.79 -7.22 8.69
CA GLU A 57 7.39 -8.08 7.57
C GLU A 57 6.34 -9.11 8.01
N GLU A 58 5.37 -9.35 7.13
CA GLU A 58 4.38 -10.40 7.22
C GLU A 58 4.28 -11.06 5.84
N ASN A 59 4.50 -12.37 5.77
CA ASN A 59 4.49 -13.17 4.54
C ASN A 59 5.11 -12.46 3.31
N PRO A 60 6.39 -12.03 3.39
CA PRO A 60 7.03 -11.23 2.36
C PRO A 60 7.09 -11.98 1.03
N GLN A 61 7.09 -11.23 -0.07
CA GLN A 61 7.16 -11.75 -1.44
C GLN A 61 8.31 -11.07 -2.17
N GLU A 62 9.10 -11.84 -2.92
CA GLU A 62 10.22 -11.32 -3.71
C GLU A 62 9.77 -10.76 -5.07
N THR A 63 8.63 -11.23 -5.57
CA THR A 63 8.06 -10.85 -6.87
C THR A 63 6.62 -10.35 -6.69
N VAL A 64 6.24 -9.37 -7.50
CA VAL A 64 4.90 -8.76 -7.53
C VAL A 64 4.39 -8.75 -8.98
N GLU A 65 3.07 -8.67 -9.14
CA GLU A 65 2.41 -8.51 -10.43
C GLU A 65 2.02 -7.04 -10.67
N VAL A 66 1.84 -6.67 -11.94
CA VAL A 66 1.32 -5.36 -12.30
C VAL A 66 -0.09 -5.20 -11.73
N GLY A 67 -0.30 -4.14 -10.95
CA GLY A 67 -1.55 -3.87 -10.23
C GLY A 67 -1.50 -4.23 -8.75
N ASP A 68 -0.44 -4.91 -8.28
CA ASP A 68 -0.28 -5.21 -6.87
C ASP A 68 -0.03 -3.94 -6.04
N ILE A 69 -0.46 -4.01 -4.79
CA ILE A 69 -0.06 -3.09 -3.73
C ILE A 69 0.78 -3.82 -2.69
N GLY A 70 1.80 -3.14 -2.18
CA GLY A 70 2.74 -3.69 -1.20
C GLY A 70 2.94 -2.75 -0.02
N TYR A 71 3.35 -3.32 1.12
CA TYR A 71 3.87 -2.55 2.24
C TYR A 71 5.35 -2.90 2.44
N TRP A 72 6.21 -1.88 2.44
CA TRP A 72 7.65 -1.99 2.62
C TRP A 72 8.05 -1.49 4.02
N PRO A 73 8.31 -2.40 4.99
CA PRO A 73 8.56 -2.04 6.38
C PRO A 73 9.72 -1.05 6.63
N PRO A 74 10.90 -1.18 6.00
CA PRO A 74 12.04 -0.31 6.30
C PRO A 74 11.77 1.18 6.06
N GLY A 75 10.94 1.51 5.06
CA GLY A 75 10.56 2.88 4.72
C GLY A 75 9.15 3.28 5.17
N ARG A 76 8.42 2.37 5.84
CA ARG A 76 6.95 2.47 6.05
C ARG A 76 6.24 2.81 4.74
N GLY A 77 6.71 2.22 3.64
CA GLY A 77 6.28 2.55 2.29
C GLY A 77 5.01 1.78 1.94
N PHE A 78 4.00 2.48 1.43
CA PHE A 78 2.92 1.87 0.68
C PHE A 78 3.27 2.00 -0.80
N CYS A 79 3.35 0.87 -1.49
CA CYS A 79 3.80 0.75 -2.86
C CYS A 79 2.65 0.32 -3.77
N ILE A 80 2.61 0.87 -4.98
CA ILE A 80 1.66 0.54 -6.05
C ILE A 80 2.49 0.25 -7.30
N PHE A 81 2.42 -0.99 -7.78
CA PHE A 81 3.21 -1.47 -8.92
C PHE A 81 2.37 -1.40 -10.19
N PHE A 82 2.86 -0.73 -11.23
CA PHE A 82 2.09 -0.53 -12.47
C PHE A 82 2.85 -0.84 -13.77
N GLY A 83 4.06 -1.38 -13.69
CA GLY A 83 4.85 -1.82 -14.84
C GLY A 83 6.08 -2.64 -14.43
#